data_AF-A0A7S0EMI7-F1
#
_entry.id   AF-A0A7S0EMI7-F1
#
_cell.length_a   1.000
_cell.length_b   1.000
_cell.length_c   1.000
_cell.angle_alpha   90.00
_cell.angle_beta   90.00
_cell.angle_gamma   90.00
#
_symmetry.space_group_name_H-M   'P 1'
#
loop_
_entity.id
_entity.type
_entity.pdbx_description
1 polymer ?
#
loop_
_entity_poly.entity_id
_entity_poly.type
_entity_poly.pdbx_seq_one_letter_code
_entity_poly.pdbx_strand_id
1 'polypeptide(L)'
;FYHKETGEPLLTSESIDHIRDIIAEHGSDAWWEKDIADLLPPSHKQEADKWEKGRDTMDVWFDSGSSWNGVVRSWGEGKALDFPADMYLEGSDQHRGWFQSSLLTSVAAQGTAPYKTVLTHGFVLDEKGFKMSKSLGNVVDPALVINGGKNQKTEPA
;
A
#
# COMPACT_ATOMS: atom_id res chain seq x y z
N PHE A 1 -10.06 -16.18 9.03
CA PHE A 1 -10.26 -16.59 10.44
C PHE A 1 -9.61 -17.94 10.67
N TYR A 2 -9.43 -18.37 11.91
CA TYR A 2 -8.91 -19.70 12.25
C TYR A 2 -9.87 -20.41 13.18
N HIS A 3 -10.08 -21.70 12.96
CA HIS A 3 -10.86 -22.53 13.90
C HIS A 3 -10.01 -22.79 15.14
N LYS A 4 -10.55 -22.50 16.34
CA LYS A 4 -9.79 -22.48 17.60
C LYS A 4 -9.16 -23.82 17.96
N GLU A 5 -9.81 -24.94 17.63
CA GLU A 5 -9.32 -26.27 18.01
C GLU A 5 -8.36 -26.87 16.97
N THR A 6 -8.57 -26.58 15.69
CA THR A 6 -7.86 -27.26 14.59
C THR A 6 -6.80 -26.37 13.95
N GLY A 7 -6.90 -25.06 14.12
CA GLY A 7 -6.05 -24.09 13.43
C GLY A 7 -6.37 -23.93 11.94
N GLU A 8 -7.39 -24.61 11.42
CA GLU A 8 -7.74 -24.55 10.00
C GLU A 8 -8.28 -23.16 9.63
N PRO A 9 -7.83 -22.56 8.50
CA PRO A 9 -8.28 -21.25 8.10
C PRO A 9 -9.66 -21.30 7.45
N LEU A 10 -10.56 -20.41 7.88
CA LEU A 10 -11.72 -20.01 7.08
C LEU A 10 -11.28 -18.97 6.07
N LEU A 11 -11.04 -19.45 4.84
CA LEU A 11 -10.63 -18.65 3.67
C LEU A 11 -11.46 -19.06 2.45
N THR A 12 -12.71 -18.62 2.41
CA THR A 12 -13.66 -18.83 1.31
C THR A 12 -13.99 -17.52 0.62
N SER A 13 -14.49 -17.56 -0.62
CA SER A 13 -14.96 -16.36 -1.33
C SER A 13 -16.01 -15.59 -0.51
N GLU A 14 -16.97 -16.28 0.10
CA GLU A 14 -17.96 -15.66 0.98
C GLU A 14 -17.32 -14.92 2.16
N SER A 15 -16.35 -15.54 2.84
CA SER A 15 -15.67 -14.91 3.98
C SER A 15 -14.85 -13.69 3.58
N ILE A 16 -14.22 -13.74 2.39
CA ILE A 16 -13.40 -12.64 1.85
C ILE A 16 -14.31 -11.50 1.39
N ASP A 17 -15.36 -11.80 0.64
CA ASP A 17 -16.32 -10.82 0.13
C ASP A 17 -17.01 -10.08 1.28
N HIS A 18 -17.44 -10.81 2.32
CA HIS A 18 -18.08 -10.20 3.47
C HIS A 18 -17.15 -9.22 4.21
N ILE A 19 -15.89 -9.62 4.44
CA ILE A 19 -14.89 -8.76 5.08
C ILE A 19 -14.52 -7.57 4.19
N ARG A 20 -14.40 -7.76 2.87
CA ARG A 20 -14.19 -6.67 1.92
C ARG A 20 -15.29 -5.62 2.06
N ASP A 21 -16.54 -6.04 2.12
CA ASP A 21 -17.68 -5.13 2.20
C ASP A 21 -17.68 -4.36 3.54
N ILE A 22 -17.36 -5.03 4.65
CA ILE A 22 -17.17 -4.38 5.96
C ILE A 22 -16.04 -3.33 5.91
N ILE A 23 -14.90 -3.67 5.31
CA ILE A 23 -13.76 -2.75 5.18
C ILE A 23 -14.09 -1.57 4.26
N ALA A 24 -14.86 -1.80 3.20
CA ALA A 24 -15.29 -0.75 2.29
C ALA A 24 -16.22 0.26 2.98
N GLU A 25 -17.08 -0.19 3.91
CA GLU A 25 -18.00 0.68 4.65
C GLU A 25 -17.35 1.36 5.87
N HIS A 26 -16.53 0.64 6.62
CA HIS A 26 -16.06 1.07 7.94
C HIS A 26 -14.54 1.29 8.03
N GLY A 27 -13.80 1.03 6.95
CA GLY A 27 -12.34 1.03 6.96
C GLY A 27 -11.74 -0.23 7.59
N SER A 28 -10.41 -0.33 7.52
CA SER A 28 -9.66 -1.49 8.05
C SER A 28 -9.72 -1.62 9.56
N ASP A 29 -9.97 -0.52 10.28
CA ASP A 29 -10.04 -0.50 11.76
C ASP A 29 -11.19 -1.38 12.29
N ALA A 30 -12.22 -1.59 11.46
CA ALA A 30 -13.31 -2.52 11.75
C ALA A 30 -12.82 -3.93 12.11
N TRP A 31 -11.70 -4.40 11.51
CA TRP A 31 -11.11 -5.69 11.84
C TRP A 31 -10.69 -5.78 13.30
N TRP A 32 -10.28 -4.68 13.91
CA TRP A 32 -9.79 -4.62 15.29
C TRP A 32 -10.91 -4.35 16.28
N GLU A 33 -11.84 -3.46 15.93
CA GLU A 33 -12.87 -2.95 16.82
C GLU A 33 -14.12 -3.84 16.92
N LYS A 34 -14.48 -4.54 15.83
CA LYS A 34 -15.70 -5.36 15.81
C LYS A 34 -15.49 -6.73 16.47
N ASP A 35 -16.59 -7.26 17.00
CA ASP A 35 -16.70 -8.61 17.51
C ASP A 35 -16.64 -9.65 16.39
N ILE A 36 -16.14 -10.85 16.70
CA ILE A 36 -15.98 -11.94 15.72
C ILE A 36 -17.32 -12.29 15.05
N ALA A 37 -18.43 -12.26 15.79
CA ALA A 37 -19.76 -12.54 15.25
C ALA A 37 -20.22 -11.52 14.19
N ASP A 38 -19.68 -10.30 14.20
CA ASP A 38 -19.99 -9.26 13.22
C ASP A 38 -18.99 -9.20 12.07
N LEU A 39 -17.84 -9.88 12.21
CA LEU A 39 -16.84 -10.04 11.16
C LEU A 39 -17.08 -11.32 10.33
N LEU A 40 -17.67 -12.36 10.93
CA LEU A 40 -17.92 -13.62 10.24
C LEU A 40 -19.08 -13.47 9.22
N PRO A 41 -18.98 -14.15 8.06
CA PRO A 41 -20.08 -14.19 7.12
C PRO A 41 -21.34 -14.81 7.75
N PRO A 42 -22.55 -14.51 7.24
CA PRO A 42 -23.81 -15.00 7.81
C PRO A 42 -23.86 -16.51 8.02
N SER A 43 -23.23 -17.29 7.12
CA SER A 43 -23.15 -18.75 7.20
C SER A 43 -22.40 -19.28 8.42
N HIS A 44 -21.49 -18.49 9.01
CA HIS A 44 -20.65 -18.89 10.14
C HIS A 44 -20.94 -18.10 11.43
N LYS A 45 -21.86 -17.12 11.39
CA LYS A 45 -22.16 -16.24 12.53
C LYS A 45 -22.64 -16.99 13.78
N GLN A 46 -23.41 -18.06 13.61
CA GLN A 46 -23.91 -18.88 14.73
C GLN A 46 -22.83 -19.74 15.40
N GLU A 47 -21.67 -19.88 14.75
CA GLU A 47 -20.53 -20.66 15.25
C GLU A 47 -19.37 -19.75 15.68
N ALA A 48 -19.63 -18.47 15.94
CA ALA A 48 -18.61 -17.47 16.27
C ALA A 48 -17.72 -17.85 17.46
N ASP A 49 -18.25 -18.66 18.38
CA ASP A 49 -17.52 -19.21 19.52
C ASP A 49 -16.38 -20.16 19.11
N LYS A 50 -16.46 -20.78 17.93
CA LYS A 50 -15.44 -21.69 17.38
C LYS A 50 -14.32 -21.00 16.60
N TRP A 51 -14.47 -19.72 16.27
CA TRP A 51 -13.56 -18.99 15.38
C TRP A 51 -12.80 -17.89 16.10
N GLU A 52 -11.60 -17.60 15.61
CA GLU A 52 -10.81 -16.44 16.01
C GLU A 52 -10.24 -15.68 14.80
N LYS A 53 -10.01 -14.37 14.97
CA LYS A 53 -9.41 -13.53 13.94
C LYS A 53 -7.89 -13.56 14.03
N GLY A 54 -7.23 -13.65 12.87
CA GLY A 54 -5.78 -13.47 12.78
C GLY A 54 -5.39 -12.06 13.21
N ARG A 55 -4.20 -11.93 13.80
CA ARG A 55 -3.65 -10.64 14.25
C ARG A 55 -2.44 -10.18 13.44
N ASP A 56 -2.06 -10.96 12.44
CA ASP A 56 -1.04 -10.56 11.48
C ASP A 56 -1.59 -9.47 10.56
N THR A 57 -0.69 -8.63 10.07
CA THR A 57 -1.00 -7.58 9.10
C THR A 57 -0.24 -7.83 7.82
N MET A 58 -0.73 -7.24 6.73
CA MET A 58 -0.02 -7.31 5.46
C MET A 58 1.22 -6.41 5.50
N ASP A 59 2.27 -6.86 4.81
CA ASP A 59 3.47 -6.07 4.63
C ASP A 59 3.20 -4.84 3.73
N VAL A 60 3.83 -3.71 4.03
CA VAL A 60 3.62 -2.43 3.33
C VAL A 60 3.95 -2.48 1.83
N TRP A 61 4.77 -3.45 1.39
CA TRP A 61 5.01 -3.68 -0.03
C TRP A 61 3.80 -4.28 -0.73
N PHE A 62 2.94 -5.03 -0.02
CA PHE A 62 1.67 -5.48 -0.56
C PHE A 62 0.71 -4.31 -0.79
N ASP A 63 0.59 -3.42 0.20
CA ASP A 63 -0.27 -2.23 0.11
C ASP A 63 0.11 -1.38 -1.10
N SER A 64 1.37 -0.94 -1.16
CA SER A 64 1.88 -0.17 -2.27
C SER A 64 1.83 -0.95 -3.60
N GLY A 65 2.16 -2.25 -3.56
CA GLY A 65 2.11 -3.14 -4.71
C GLY A 65 0.71 -3.31 -5.29
N SER A 66 -0.34 -3.21 -4.48
CA SER A 66 -1.73 -3.32 -4.92
C SER A 66 -2.32 -2.03 -5.54
N SER A 67 -1.54 -0.94 -5.59
CA SER A 67 -1.98 0.37 -6.11
C SER A 67 -2.45 0.33 -7.58
N TRP A 68 -1.95 -0.58 -8.41
CA TRP A 68 -2.46 -0.75 -9.78
C TRP A 68 -3.96 -1.10 -9.80
N ASN A 69 -4.47 -1.75 -8.76
CA ASN A 69 -5.89 -2.10 -8.65
C ASN A 69 -6.67 -1.03 -7.86
N GLY A 70 -6.16 -0.68 -6.67
CA GLY A 70 -6.84 0.26 -5.78
C GLY A 70 -6.85 1.70 -6.27
N VAL A 71 -5.93 2.06 -7.17
CA VAL A 71 -5.76 3.44 -7.68
C VAL A 71 -5.98 3.48 -9.19
N VAL A 72 -5.13 2.83 -9.99
CA VAL A 72 -5.20 2.94 -11.46
C VAL A 72 -6.55 2.45 -11.98
N ARG A 73 -7.05 1.31 -11.50
CA ARG A 73 -8.35 0.77 -11.95
C ARG A 73 -9.58 1.34 -11.26
N SER A 74 -9.40 2.09 -10.18
CA SER A 74 -10.50 2.53 -9.31
C SER A 74 -10.44 4.03 -9.02
N TRP A 75 -9.78 4.81 -9.88
CA TRP A 75 -9.54 6.23 -9.65
C TRP A 75 -10.84 7.03 -9.52
N GLY A 76 -10.80 8.07 -8.68
CA GLY A 76 -11.95 8.80 -8.14
C GLY A 76 -13.01 9.19 -9.17
N GLU A 77 -14.28 9.05 -8.78
CA GLU A 77 -15.50 9.25 -9.59
C GLU A 77 -15.84 8.12 -10.56
N GLY A 78 -15.32 6.91 -10.33
CA GLY A 78 -15.71 5.71 -11.10
C GLY A 78 -15.09 5.65 -12.50
N LYS A 79 -14.04 6.44 -12.75
CA LYS A 79 -13.26 6.38 -13.99
C LYS A 79 -11.92 5.74 -13.71
N ALA A 80 -11.76 4.51 -14.17
CA ALA A 80 -10.44 3.88 -14.23
C ALA A 80 -9.50 4.72 -15.10
N LEU A 81 -8.25 4.86 -14.66
CA LEU A 81 -7.14 5.26 -15.52
C LEU A 81 -6.79 4.11 -16.46
N ASP A 82 -6.03 4.42 -17.51
CA ASP A 82 -5.59 3.41 -18.46
C ASP A 82 -4.69 2.38 -17.78
N PHE A 83 -5.06 1.11 -17.96
CA PHE A 83 -4.31 -0.04 -17.46
C PHE A 83 -3.85 -0.93 -18.63
N PRO A 84 -2.57 -1.37 -18.66
CA PRO A 84 -1.49 -1.02 -17.74
C PRO A 84 -1.03 0.43 -17.91
N ALA A 85 -0.47 1.01 -16.85
CA ALA A 85 0.09 2.37 -16.90
C ALA A 85 1.21 2.45 -17.94
N ASP A 86 1.33 3.56 -18.67
CA ASP A 86 2.40 3.69 -19.68
C ASP A 86 3.79 3.67 -19.05
N MET A 87 3.95 4.24 -17.86
CA MET A 87 5.22 4.33 -17.17
C MET A 87 5.06 4.31 -15.65
N TYR A 88 5.94 3.56 -14.98
CA TYR A 88 6.29 3.76 -13.58
C TYR A 88 7.65 4.46 -13.48
N LEU A 89 7.78 5.45 -12.61
CA LEU A 89 8.98 6.27 -12.43
C LEU A 89 9.26 6.45 -10.94
N GLU A 90 10.39 5.91 -10.46
CA GLU A 90 10.85 6.05 -9.08
C GLU A 90 12.39 5.90 -8.99
N GLY A 91 12.93 6.03 -7.77
CA GLY A 91 14.35 5.77 -7.50
C GLY A 91 14.77 4.33 -7.77
N SER A 92 16.06 4.12 -8.04
CA SER A 92 16.61 2.78 -8.36
C SER A 92 16.39 1.74 -7.25
N ASP A 93 16.22 2.16 -6.01
CA ASP A 93 15.89 1.31 -4.87
C ASP A 93 14.55 0.58 -5.03
N GLN A 94 13.63 1.11 -5.83
CA GLN A 94 12.31 0.52 -6.03
C GLN A 94 12.30 -0.73 -6.91
N HIS A 95 13.41 -1.10 -7.55
CA HIS A 95 13.54 -2.39 -8.24
C HIS A 95 13.31 -3.59 -7.31
N ARG A 96 13.62 -3.45 -6.03
CA ARG A 96 13.37 -4.47 -5.00
C ARG A 96 12.28 -4.06 -4.01
N GLY A 97 11.58 -2.97 -4.31
CA GLY A 97 10.46 -2.44 -3.56
C GLY A 97 9.23 -2.41 -4.47
N TRP A 98 8.73 -1.21 -4.71
CA TRP A 98 7.42 -1.00 -5.34
C TRP A 98 7.27 -1.56 -6.75
N PHE A 99 8.32 -1.52 -7.59
CA PHE A 99 8.23 -2.11 -8.93
C PHE A 99 8.04 -3.61 -8.90
N GLN A 100 8.75 -4.28 -7.98
CA GLN A 100 8.68 -5.73 -7.81
C GLN A 100 7.34 -6.13 -7.18
N SER A 101 6.91 -5.47 -6.11
CA SER A 101 5.65 -5.81 -5.45
C SER A 101 4.44 -5.55 -6.35
N SER A 102 4.46 -4.46 -7.11
CA SER A 102 3.40 -4.18 -8.10
C SER A 102 3.36 -5.23 -9.21
N LEU A 103 4.53 -5.63 -9.72
CA LEU A 103 4.62 -6.67 -10.74
C LEU A 103 4.08 -8.00 -10.23
N LEU A 104 4.53 -8.44 -9.05
CA LEU A 104 4.14 -9.72 -8.47
C LEU A 104 2.65 -9.78 -8.20
N THR A 105 2.07 -8.75 -7.56
CA THR A 105 0.64 -8.73 -7.24
C THR A 105 -0.24 -8.68 -8.49
N SER A 106 0.11 -7.86 -9.50
CA SER A 106 -0.67 -7.79 -10.75
C SER A 106 -0.58 -9.08 -11.57
N VAL A 107 0.62 -9.65 -11.71
CA VAL A 107 0.78 -10.92 -12.44
C VAL A 107 0.09 -12.07 -11.70
N ALA A 108 0.18 -12.14 -10.38
CA ALA A 108 -0.52 -13.16 -9.60
C ALA A 108 -2.04 -13.06 -9.73
N ALA A 109 -2.60 -11.83 -9.73
CA ALA A 109 -4.04 -11.63 -9.81
C ALA A 109 -4.62 -11.82 -11.22
N GLN A 110 -3.88 -11.44 -12.28
CA GLN A 110 -4.44 -11.32 -13.63
C GLN A 110 -3.43 -11.53 -14.78
N GLY A 111 -2.22 -12.01 -14.48
CA GLY A 111 -1.23 -12.40 -15.49
C GLY A 111 -0.60 -11.26 -16.31
N THR A 112 -0.81 -10.00 -15.93
CA THR A 112 -0.34 -8.83 -16.70
C THR A 112 0.49 -7.91 -15.82
N ALA A 113 1.61 -7.39 -16.32
CA ALA A 113 2.40 -6.37 -15.61
C ALA A 113 1.60 -5.06 -15.47
N PRO A 114 1.74 -4.30 -14.37
CA PRO A 114 0.93 -3.11 -14.14
C PRO A 114 1.43 -1.87 -14.91
N TYR A 115 2.58 -1.98 -15.57
CA TYR A 115 3.22 -0.91 -16.35
C TYR A 115 3.78 -1.44 -17.67
N LYS A 116 3.85 -0.56 -18.68
CA LYS A 116 4.51 -0.83 -19.97
C LYS A 116 6.00 -0.50 -19.93
N THR A 117 6.38 0.56 -19.22
CA THR A 117 7.76 1.04 -19.09
C THR A 117 8.12 1.28 -17.63
N VAL A 118 9.37 0.99 -17.25
CA VAL A 118 9.95 1.41 -15.96
C VAL A 118 11.10 2.37 -16.25
N LEU A 119 11.05 3.55 -15.64
CA LEU A 119 12.15 4.52 -15.66
C LEU A 119 12.68 4.71 -14.24
N THR A 120 14.00 4.71 -14.08
CA THR A 120 14.63 4.96 -12.79
C THR A 120 15.47 6.21 -12.80
N HIS A 121 15.39 6.96 -11.70
CA HIS A 121 16.28 8.09 -11.46
C HIS A 121 17.30 7.78 -10.36
N GLY A 122 18.39 8.56 -10.34
CA GLY A 122 19.41 8.50 -9.30
C GLY A 122 18.97 9.18 -8.00
N PHE A 123 19.78 9.02 -6.96
CA PHE A 123 19.60 9.74 -5.70
C PHE A 123 20.11 11.18 -5.81
N VAL A 124 19.39 12.11 -5.18
CA VAL A 124 19.89 13.47 -4.94
C VAL A 124 20.84 13.43 -3.74
N LEU A 125 22.02 14.03 -3.90
CA LEU A 125 23.08 14.09 -2.90
C LEU A 125 23.32 15.55 -2.48
N ASP A 126 23.99 15.75 -1.34
CA ASP A 126 24.41 17.09 -0.92
C ASP A 126 25.51 17.67 -1.84
N GLU A 127 25.97 18.91 -1.58
CA GLU A 127 26.98 19.55 -2.44
C GLU A 127 28.34 18.84 -2.47
N LYS A 128 28.58 17.93 -1.50
CA LYS A 128 29.81 17.14 -1.38
C LYS A 128 29.63 15.72 -1.93
N GLY A 129 28.47 15.39 -2.48
CA GLY A 129 28.14 14.06 -2.98
C GLY A 129 27.86 13.04 -1.87
N PHE A 130 27.57 13.48 -0.63
CA PHE A 130 27.14 12.58 0.43
C PHE A 130 25.63 12.38 0.41
N LYS A 131 25.21 11.20 0.88
CA LYS A 131 23.81 10.92 1.15
C LYS A 131 23.29 11.90 2.21
N MET A 132 22.14 12.52 1.95
CA MET A 132 21.49 13.40 2.91
C MET A 132 20.94 12.60 4.09
N SER A 133 21.12 13.10 5.32
CA SER A 133 20.56 12.50 6.53
C SER A 133 20.40 13.52 7.66
N LYS A 134 19.43 13.29 8.54
CA LYS A 134 19.17 14.16 9.70
C LYS A 134 20.37 14.24 10.65
N SER A 135 21.10 13.14 10.84
CA SER A 135 22.25 13.08 11.74
C SER A 135 23.45 13.88 11.24
N LEU A 136 23.64 13.97 9.91
CA LEU A 136 24.69 14.81 9.31
C LEU A 136 24.30 16.29 9.19
N GLY A 137 23.00 16.61 9.34
CA GLY A 137 22.49 17.97 9.19
C GLY A 137 22.62 18.54 7.77
N ASN A 138 22.82 17.68 6.77
CA ASN A 138 23.03 18.05 5.36
C ASN A 138 21.77 17.89 4.50
N VAL A 139 20.58 17.85 5.11
CA VAL A 139 19.32 17.75 4.38
C VAL A 139 18.97 19.11 3.79
N VAL A 140 18.74 19.15 2.48
CA VAL A 140 18.16 20.30 1.80
C VAL A 140 16.64 20.24 1.95
N ASP A 141 16.04 21.26 2.54
CA ASP A 141 14.58 21.36 2.67
C ASP A 141 13.98 21.87 1.34
N PRO A 142 13.17 21.06 0.62
CA PRO A 142 12.55 21.49 -0.63
C PRO A 142 11.66 22.74 -0.46
N ALA A 143 10.99 22.90 0.68
CA ALA A 143 10.13 24.06 0.92
C ALA A 143 10.93 25.35 1.09
N LEU A 144 12.12 25.26 1.70
CA LEU A 144 13.05 26.38 1.81
C LEU A 144 13.57 26.80 0.44
N VAL A 145 13.89 25.84 -0.43
CA VAL A 145 14.33 26.12 -1.80
C VAL A 145 13.22 26.80 -2.62
N ILE A 146 11.97 26.33 -2.50
CA ILE A 146 10.85 26.87 -3.27
C ILE A 146 10.43 28.26 -2.79
N ASN A 147 10.38 28.50 -1.48
CA ASN A 147 9.79 29.71 -0.91
C ASN A 147 10.82 30.74 -0.46
N GLY A 148 12.10 30.37 -0.40
CA GLY A 148 13.12 31.11 0.32
C GLY A 148 12.90 31.05 1.84
N GLY A 149 13.93 31.45 2.57
CA GLY A 149 13.93 31.46 4.03
C GLY A 149 13.58 32.82 4.62
N LYS A 150 13.52 32.87 5.95
CA LYS A 150 13.24 34.13 6.67
C LYS A 150 14.34 35.16 6.44
N ASN A 151 15.58 34.71 6.23
CA ASN A 151 16.71 35.57 5.92
C ASN A 151 17.07 35.48 4.44
N GLN A 152 16.42 36.29 3.60
CA GLN A 152 16.63 36.26 2.15
C GLN A 152 18.07 36.59 1.69
N LYS A 153 18.93 37.14 2.56
CA LYS A 153 20.35 37.31 2.21
C LYS A 153 21.11 36.00 2.17
N THR A 154 20.72 35.03 2.99
CA THR A 154 21.37 33.72 3.11
C THR A 154 20.52 32.58 2.55
N GLU A 155 19.21 32.80 2.43
CA GLU A 155 18.21 31.84 1.96
C GLU A 155 17.27 32.52 0.95
N PRO A 156 17.78 32.99 -0.21
CA PRO A 156 16.92 33.52 -1.27
C PRO A 156 16.07 32.39 -1.87
N ALA A 157 14.90 32.76 -2.42
CA ALA A 157 14.09 31.88 -3.27
C ALA A 157 14.68 31.81 -4.69
#